data_AF-A0A2V9SNV7-F1
#
_entry.id   AF-A0A2V9SNV7-F1
#
_cell.length_a   1.000
_cell.length_b   1.000
_cell.length_c   1.000
_cell.angle_alpha   90.00
_cell.angle_beta   90.00
_cell.angle_gamma   90.00
#
_symmetry.space_group_name_H-M   'P 1'
#
loop_
_entity.id
_entity.type
_entity.pdbx_description
1 polymer ?
#
loop_
_entity_poly.entity_id
_entity_poly.type
_entity_poly.pdbx_seq_one_letter_code
_entity_poly.pdbx_strand_id
1 'polypeptide(L)' 'MPMLARSAAHFAPDVPRETTFVRFGAAHPLGRIGTPEAVAELAAFLASEKAGFCTGGDFLVNGGLLVGIGVQ' A
#
# COMPACT_ATOMS: atom_id res chain seq x y z
N MET A 1 -11.00 3.93 -7.44
CA MET A 1 -9.74 3.14 -7.37
C MET A 1 -9.88 1.85 -8.22
N PRO A 2 -9.60 1.90 -9.54
CA PRO A 2 -9.83 0.75 -10.43
C PRO A 2 -8.96 -0.47 -10.09
N MET A 3 -7.69 -0.27 -9.70
CA MET A 3 -6.83 -1.39 -9.29
C MET A 3 -7.26 -2.04 -7.97
N LEU A 4 -7.68 -1.24 -6.99
CA LEU A 4 -8.18 -1.76 -5.72
C LEU A 4 -9.46 -2.59 -5.91
N ALA A 5 -10.37 -2.12 -6.76
CA ALA A 5 -11.57 -2.87 -7.12
C ALA A 5 -11.23 -4.20 -7.83
N ARG A 6 -10.27 -4.19 -8.76
CA ARG A 6 -9.76 -5.41 -9.41
C ARG A 6 -9.12 -6.37 -8.40
N SER A 7 -8.33 -5.86 -7.46
CA SER A 7 -7.69 -6.65 -6.40
C SER A 7 -8.73 -7.34 -5.54
N ALA A 8 -9.78 -6.63 -5.11
CA ALA A 8 -10.86 -7.23 -4.34
C ALA A 8 -11.58 -8.35 -5.10
N ALA A 9 -11.87 -8.15 -6.40
CA ALA A 9 -12.48 -9.18 -7.24
C ALA A 9 -11.58 -10.41 -7.43
N HIS A 10 -10.25 -10.25 -7.37
CA HIS A 10 -9.30 -11.34 -7.52
C HIS A 10 -9.08 -12.14 -6.22
N PHE A 11 -8.86 -11.44 -5.10
CA PHE A 11 -8.49 -12.08 -3.83
C PHE A 11 -9.68 -12.45 -2.94
N ALA A 12 -10.86 -11.88 -3.17
CA ALA A 12 -12.07 -12.15 -2.38
C ALA A 12 -13.33 -12.08 -3.27
N PRO A 13 -13.46 -12.95 -4.28
CA PRO A 13 -14.54 -12.89 -5.27
C PRO A 13 -15.95 -13.00 -4.67
N ASP A 14 -16.10 -13.74 -3.58
CA ASP A 14 -17.39 -14.00 -2.92
C ASP A 14 -17.68 -13.05 -1.75
N VAL A 15 -16.80 -12.07 -1.50
CA VAL A 15 -16.95 -11.12 -0.39
C VAL A 15 -17.34 -9.75 -0.96
N PRO A 16 -18.36 -9.06 -0.40
CA PRO A 16 -18.70 -7.70 -0.82
C PRO A 16 -17.48 -6.79 -0.81
N ARG A 17 -17.33 -6.01 -1.88
CA ARG A 17 -16.15 -5.18 -2.14
C ARG A 17 -15.83 -4.25 -0.97
N GLU A 18 -16.84 -3.63 -0.39
CA GLU A 18 -16.72 -2.70 0.73
C GLU A 18 -16.13 -3.42 1.96
N THR A 19 -16.58 -4.63 2.24
CA THR A 19 -16.01 -5.48 3.30
C THR A 19 -14.57 -5.86 3.01
N THR A 20 -14.25 -6.21 1.77
CA THR A 20 -12.88 -6.52 1.34
C THR A 20 -11.95 -5.31 1.52
N PHE A 21 -12.43 -4.10 1.24
CA PHE A 21 -11.65 -2.88 1.44
C PHE A 21 -11.34 -2.63 2.92
N VAL A 22 -12.32 -2.80 3.81
CA VAL A 22 -12.10 -2.71 5.27
C VAL A 22 -11.03 -3.73 5.72
N ARG A 23 -11.12 -4.97 5.25
CA ARG A 23 -10.13 -6.02 5.56
C ARG A 23 -8.74 -5.67 5.06
N PHE A 24 -8.63 -5.20 3.81
CA PHE A 24 -7.34 -4.75 3.27
C PHE A 24 -6.75 -3.62 4.10
N GLY A 25 -7.53 -2.61 4.48
CA GLY A 25 -7.04 -1.53 5.34
C GLY A 25 -6.51 -2.04 6.69
N ALA A 26 -7.28 -2.90 7.36
CA ALA A 26 -6.91 -3.47 8.66
C ALA A 26 -5.65 -4.36 8.62
N ALA A 27 -5.32 -4.97 7.48
CA ALA A 27 -4.11 -5.77 7.32
C ALA A 27 -2.81 -4.95 7.35
N HIS A 28 -2.90 -3.64 7.15
CA HIS A 28 -1.75 -2.74 7.25
C HIS A 28 -1.62 -2.27 8.70
N PRO A 29 -0.43 -2.21 9.31
CA PRO A 29 -0.23 -1.57 10.61
C PRO A 29 -0.77 -0.14 10.72
N LEU A 30 -0.78 0.62 9.62
CA LEU A 30 -1.43 1.94 9.57
C LEU A 30 -2.97 1.90 9.60
N GLY A 31 -3.59 0.72 9.53
CA GLY A 31 -5.03 0.50 9.61
C GLY A 31 -5.85 1.04 8.44
N ARG A 32 -5.20 1.42 7.33
CA ARG A 32 -5.87 2.04 6.17
C ARG A 32 -5.26 1.60 4.85
N ILE A 33 -6.07 1.70 3.80
CA ILE A 33 -5.61 1.52 2.42
C ILE A 33 -4.72 2.71 2.03
N GLY A 34 -3.62 2.42 1.35
CA GLY A 34 -2.76 3.45 0.76
C GLY A 34 -3.49 4.26 -0.32
N THR A 35 -3.04 5.49 -0.55
CA THR A 35 -3.56 6.33 -1.63
C THR A 35 -2.48 6.49 -2.71
N PRO A 36 -2.84 6.77 -3.96
CA PRO A 36 -1.86 7.06 -5.00
C PRO A 36 -0.90 8.18 -4.62
N GLU A 37 -1.39 9.18 -3.90
CA GLU A 37 -0.61 10.33 -3.43
C GLU A 37 0.51 9.89 -2.50
N ALA A 38 0.30 8.88 -1.64
CA ALA A 38 1.37 8.36 -0.78
C ALA A 38 2.56 7.80 -1.58
N VAL A 39 2.30 7.20 -2.75
CA VAL A 39 3.36 6.72 -3.66
C VAL A 39 3.98 7.91 -4.40
N ALA A 40 3.16 8.84 -4.86
CA ALA A 40 3.62 10.04 -5.56
C ALA A 40 4.54 10.91 -4.69
N GLU A 41 4.21 11.08 -3.41
CA GLU A 41 5.03 11.85 -2.45
C GLU A 41 6.40 11.21 -2.22
N LEU A 42 6.46 9.87 -2.07
CA LEU A 42 7.76 9.19 -1.98
C LEU A 42 8.55 9.35 -3.30
N ALA A 43 7.90 9.15 -4.44
CA ALA A 43 8.55 9.30 -5.73
C ALA A 43 9.09 10.73 -5.93
N ALA A 44 8.31 11.75 -5.54
CA ALA A 44 8.72 13.15 -5.59
C ALA A 44 9.90 13.44 -4.65
N PHE A 45 9.89 12.88 -3.43
CA PHE A 45 11.04 12.95 -2.53
C PHE A 45 12.30 12.34 -3.15
N LEU A 46 12.21 11.12 -3.68
CA LEU A 46 13.34 10.41 -4.28
C LEU A 46 13.87 11.09 -5.55
N ALA A 47 13.02 11.78 -6.29
CA ALA A 47 13.41 12.56 -7.46
C ALA A 47 13.98 13.96 -7.13
N SER A 48 13.94 14.37 -5.86
CA SER A 48 14.42 15.68 -5.42
C SER A 48 15.87 15.65 -4.93
N GLU A 49 16.50 16.82 -4.89
CA GLU A 49 17.85 17.01 -4.32
C GLU A 49 17.96 16.53 -2.85
N LYS A 50 16.84 16.47 -2.12
CA LYS A 50 16.81 16.02 -0.72
C LYS A 50 17.17 14.55 -0.57
N ALA A 51 17.02 13.76 -1.63
CA ALA A 51 17.36 12.34 -1.65
C ALA A 51 18.78 12.07 -2.19
N GLY A 52 19.67 13.07 -2.22
CA GLY A 52 20.99 12.99 -2.85
C GLY A 52 21.94 11.90 -2.34
N PHE A 53 21.61 11.19 -1.25
CA PHE A 53 22.37 10.05 -0.74
C PHE A 53 21.55 8.74 -0.69
N CYS A 54 20.37 8.71 -1.30
CA CYS A 54 19.49 7.56 -1.38
C CYS A 54 19.65 6.88 -2.75
N THR A 55 20.45 5.82 -2.83
CA THR A 55 20.65 5.05 -4.07
C THR A 55 20.78 3.56 -3.80
N GLY A 56 20.37 2.72 -4.76
CA GLY A 56 20.47 1.26 -4.68
C GLY A 56 19.56 0.59 -3.63
N GLY A 57 18.62 1.31 -3.04
CA GLY A 57 17.72 0.81 -1.99
C GLY A 57 16.29 0.61 -2.47
N ASP A 58 15.59 -0.33 -1.81
CA ASP A 58 14.16 -0.53 -1.94
C ASP A 58 13.40 0.33 -0.92
N PHE A 59 12.53 1.22 -1.40
CA PHE A 59 11.74 2.11 -0.56
C PHE A 59 10.26 1.70 -0.56
N LEU A 60 9.79 1.13 0.54
CA LEU A 60 8.44 0.53 0.64
C LEU A 60 7.35 1.56 0.98
N VAL A 61 6.32 1.65 0.13
CA VAL A 61 5.08 2.41 0.38
C VAL A 61 3.91 1.44 0.56
N ASN A 62 3.90 0.73 1.68
CA ASN A 62 2.94 -0.36 1.90
C ASN A 62 2.25 -0.31 3.27
N GLY A 63 2.26 0.85 3.95
CA GLY A 63 1.62 1.02 5.25
C GLY A 63 2.08 0.06 6.34
N GLY A 64 3.27 -0.53 6.19
CA GLY A 64 3.86 -1.50 7.13
C GLY A 64 3.46 -2.96 6.86
N LEU A 65 2.79 -3.27 5.74
CA LEU A 65 2.26 -4.60 5.45
C LEU A 65 3.30 -5.73 5.55
N LEU A 66 4.57 -5.45 5.24
CA LEU A 66 5.66 -6.44 5.30
C LEU A 66 6.39 -6.49 6.65
N VAL A 67 6.07 -5.60 7.59
CA VAL A 67 6.69 -5.58 8.93
C VAL A 67 6.06 -6.66 9.83
N GLY A 68 4.77 -6.91 9.66
CA GLY A 68 4.10 -8.06 10.25
C GLY A 68 4.19 -9.24 9.30
N ILE A 69 4.85 -10.32 9.70
CA ILE A 69 4.72 -11.62 9.04
C ILE A 69 3.22 -11.95 9.03
N GLY A 70 2.63 -12.10 7.84
CA GLY A 70 1.18 -12.18 7.59
C GLY A 70 0.51 -13.47 8.07
N VAL A 71 0.70 -13.83 9.32
CA VAL A 71 -0.05 -14.85 10.06
C VAL A 71 -0.54 -14.23 11.37
N GLN A 72 -1.74 -13.68 11.31
CA GLN A 72 -2.62 -13.58 12.47
C GLN A 72 -3.94 -14.26 12.11
#